data_AF-A0A1G0GRN0-F1
#
_entry.id   AF-A0A1G0GRN0-F1
#
_cell.length_a   1.000
_cell.length_b   1.000
_cell.length_c   1.000
_cell.angle_alpha   90.00
_cell.angle_beta   90.00
_cell.angle_gamma   90.00
#
_symmetry.space_group_name_H-M   'P 1'
#
loop_
_entity.id
_entity.type
_entity.pdbx_description
1 polymer ?
#
loop_
_entity_poly.entity_id
_entity_poly.type
_entity_poly.pdbx_seq_one_letter_code
_entity_poly.pdbx_strand_id
1 'polypeptide(L)'
;MKKNSGISMIEVIISMGIISLVLLSLLIYQISINKNLFQTNLQNIATIQLMNFADMLRANTNDSQRDAALTSWNNDNANLLPQGQGDYNVVGDHQCEITLNWIFRKQWAESMEVYC
;
A
#
# COMPACT_ATOMS: atom_id res chain seq x y z
N MET A 1 43.50 10.92 -49.19
CA MET A 1 43.64 10.37 -47.82
C MET A 1 42.38 10.70 -47.04
N LYS A 2 41.60 9.70 -46.59
CA LYS A 2 40.47 9.91 -45.68
C LYS A 2 41.04 10.30 -44.30
N LYS A 3 40.70 11.48 -43.79
CA LYS A 3 41.00 11.85 -42.39
C LYS A 3 40.03 11.05 -41.51
N ASN A 4 40.52 10.00 -40.86
CA ASN A 4 39.80 9.38 -39.75
C ASN A 4 39.85 10.37 -38.58
N SER A 5 38.78 11.13 -38.39
CA SER A 5 38.59 11.96 -37.21
C SER A 5 38.35 11.03 -36.02
N GLY A 6 39.35 10.90 -35.14
CA GLY A 6 39.15 10.26 -33.84
C GLY A 6 38.18 11.10 -33.01
N ILE A 7 37.25 10.45 -32.31
CA ILE A 7 36.37 11.13 -31.36
C ILE A 7 37.26 11.79 -30.31
N SER A 8 37.04 13.09 -30.07
CA SER A 8 37.83 13.81 -29.09
C SER A 8 37.47 13.33 -27.68
N MET A 9 38.46 13.15 -26.80
CA MET A 9 38.22 12.74 -25.40
C MET A 9 37.23 13.65 -24.68
N ILE A 10 37.21 14.94 -25.02
CA ILE A 10 36.25 15.90 -24.44
C ILE A 10 34.80 15.58 -24.85
N GLU A 11 34.58 15.10 -26.07
CA GLU A 11 33.26 14.77 -26.61
C GLU A 11 32.69 13.53 -25.93
N VAL A 12 33.55 12.56 -25.62
CA VAL A 12 33.18 11.37 -24.82
C VAL A 12 32.76 11.78 -23.41
N ILE A 13 33.52 12.66 -22.75
CA ILE A 13 33.20 13.13 -21.39
C ILE A 13 31.88 13.91 -21.38
N ILE A 14 31.64 14.77 -22.37
CA ILE A 14 30.37 15.51 -22.50
C ILE A 14 29.22 14.53 -22.72
N SER A 15 29.37 13.55 -23.61
CA SER A 15 28.36 12.53 -23.88
C SER A 15 28.04 11.69 -22.64
N MET A 16 29.07 11.26 -21.90
CA MET A 16 28.91 10.55 -20.63
C MET A 16 28.22 11.41 -19.57
N GLY A 17 28.55 12.71 -19.51
CA GLY A 17 27.90 13.68 -18.63
C GLY A 17 26.41 13.79 -18.92
N ILE A 18 26.02 13.96 -20.19
CA ILE A 18 24.62 14.04 -20.61
C ILE A 18 23.87 12.74 -20.27
N ILE A 19 24.46 11.58 -20.60
CA ILE A 19 23.87 10.27 -20.27
C ILE A 19 23.65 10.13 -18.76
N SER A 20 24.63 10.55 -17.95
CA SER A 20 24.51 10.47 -16.49
C SER A 20 23.34 11.29 -15.94
N LEU A 21 23.08 12.48 -16.50
CA LEU A 21 21.95 13.33 -16.08
C LEU A 21 20.60 12.71 -16.45
N VAL A 22 20.50 12.09 -17.63
CA VAL A 22 19.29 11.38 -18.06
C VAL A 22 19.03 10.18 -17.13
N LEU A 23 20.06 9.38 -16.85
CA LEU A 23 19.94 8.24 -15.95
C LEU A 23 19.55 8.65 -14.53
N LEU A 24 20.12 9.75 -14.02
CA LEU A 24 19.76 10.29 -12.70
C LEU A 24 18.28 10.72 -12.65
N SER A 25 17.79 11.35 -13.72
CA SER A 25 16.39 11.76 -13.82
C SER A 25 15.45 10.55 -13.79
N LEU A 26 15.81 9.48 -14.50
CA LEU A 26 15.05 8.22 -14.48
C LEU A 26 15.05 7.55 -13.10
N LEU A 27 16.19 7.56 -12.40
CA LEU A 27 16.29 7.01 -11.04
C LEU A 27 15.36 7.74 -10.06
N ILE A 28 15.33 9.06 -10.10
CA ILE A 28 14.43 9.87 -9.25
C ILE A 28 12.96 9.50 -9.53
N TYR A 29 12.60 9.37 -10.79
CA TYR A 29 11.25 8.96 -11.21
C TYR A 29 10.88 7.56 -10.69
N GLN A 30 11.77 6.58 -10.84
CA GLN A 30 11.56 5.21 -10.36
C GLN A 30 11.38 5.16 -8.82
N ILE A 31 12.19 5.92 -8.08
CA ILE A 31 12.05 6.03 -6.62
C ILE A 31 10.68 6.60 -6.24
N SER A 32 10.21 7.62 -6.96
CA SER A 32 8.89 8.22 -6.72
C SER A 32 7.76 7.21 -6.95
N ILE A 33 7.78 6.50 -8.07
CA ILE A 33 6.77 5.47 -8.38
C ILE A 33 6.80 4.34 -7.37
N ASN A 34 7.97 3.83 -7.00
CA ASN A 34 8.05 2.73 -6.04
C ASN A 34 7.42 3.09 -4.70
N LYS A 35 7.63 4.33 -4.23
CA LYS A 35 6.99 4.84 -3.02
C LYS A 35 5.47 4.89 -3.15
N ASN A 36 4.95 5.32 -4.30
CA ASN A 36 3.51 5.39 -4.54
C ASN A 36 2.89 3.98 -4.67
N LEU A 37 3.55 3.07 -5.39
CA LEU A 37 3.10 1.69 -5.55
C LEU A 37 2.98 0.97 -4.21
N PHE A 38 3.96 1.15 -3.33
CA PHE A 38 3.90 0.55 -1.99
C PHE A 38 2.73 1.09 -1.18
N GLN A 39 2.47 2.39 -1.20
CA GLN A 39 1.32 3.00 -0.52
C GLN A 39 -0.01 2.45 -1.06
N THR A 40 -0.17 2.41 -2.39
CA THR A 40 -1.36 1.86 -3.04
C THR A 40 -1.53 0.37 -2.76
N ASN A 41 -0.44 -0.39 -2.64
CA ASN A 41 -0.50 -1.79 -2.27
C ASN A 41 -1.06 -1.98 -0.86
N LEU A 42 -0.60 -1.19 0.13
CA LEU A 42 -1.15 -1.25 1.50
C LEU A 42 -2.64 -0.89 1.54
N GLN A 43 -3.07 0.13 0.79
CA GLN A 43 -4.48 0.48 0.68
C GLN A 43 -5.30 -0.67 0.08
N ASN A 44 -4.79 -1.33 -0.97
CA ASN A 44 -5.47 -2.47 -1.56
C ASN A 44 -5.58 -3.65 -0.58
N ILE A 45 -4.52 -3.92 0.19
CA ILE A 45 -4.55 -4.93 1.27
C ILE A 45 -5.62 -4.56 2.30
N ALA A 46 -5.66 -3.30 2.75
CA ALA A 46 -6.65 -2.83 3.71
C ALA A 46 -8.08 -3.01 3.19
N THR A 47 -8.36 -2.65 1.94
CA THR A 47 -9.68 -2.85 1.31
C THR A 47 -10.07 -4.32 1.26
N ILE A 48 -9.15 -5.21 0.87
CA ILE A 48 -9.39 -6.66 0.85
C ILE A 48 -9.68 -7.17 2.27
N GLN A 49 -8.94 -6.69 3.26
CA GLN A 49 -9.14 -7.07 4.66
C GLN A 49 -10.49 -6.61 5.21
N LEU A 50 -10.93 -5.40 4.87
CA LEU A 50 -12.27 -4.91 5.22
C LEU A 50 -13.36 -5.78 4.61
N MET A 51 -13.24 -6.17 3.33
CA MET A 51 -14.19 -7.06 2.68
C MET A 51 -14.22 -8.46 3.31
N ASN A 52 -13.05 -9.04 3.59
CA ASN A 52 -12.96 -10.34 4.25
C ASN A 52 -13.64 -10.30 5.64
N PHE A 53 -13.43 -9.23 6.41
CA PHE A 53 -14.06 -9.10 7.71
C PHE A 53 -15.56 -8.85 7.62
N ALA A 54 -16.02 -8.10 6.62
CA ALA A 54 -17.44 -7.95 6.34
C ALA A 54 -18.13 -9.30 6.11
N ASP A 55 -17.51 -10.18 5.32
CA ASP A 55 -18.03 -11.53 5.09
C ASP A 55 -18.02 -12.36 6.39
N MET A 56 -16.98 -12.22 7.22
CA MET A 56 -16.93 -12.86 8.55
C MET A 56 -18.03 -12.35 9.49
N LEU A 57 -18.35 -11.06 9.52
CA LEU A 57 -19.42 -10.50 10.33
C LEU A 57 -20.80 -10.99 9.87
N ARG A 58 -20.99 -11.17 8.57
CA ARG A 58 -22.22 -11.73 8.00
C ARG A 58 -22.39 -13.21 8.27
N ALA A 59 -21.28 -13.96 8.26
CA ALA A 59 -21.29 -15.40 8.53
C ALA A 59 -21.46 -15.71 10.03
N ASN A 60 -20.96 -14.85 10.91
CA ASN A 60 -21.00 -15.03 12.36
C ASN A 60 -22.11 -14.18 12.97
N THR A 61 -23.23 -14.79 13.36
CA THR A 61 -24.39 -14.08 13.94
C THR A 61 -24.27 -13.85 15.45
N ASN A 62 -23.36 -14.56 16.12
CA ASN A 62 -23.24 -14.55 17.58
C ASN A 62 -22.04 -13.70 18.01
N ASP A 63 -22.19 -12.90 19.07
CA ASP A 63 -21.16 -11.98 19.57
C ASP A 63 -19.84 -12.70 19.87
N SER A 64 -19.88 -13.84 20.55
CA SER A 64 -18.66 -14.62 20.85
C SER A 64 -17.92 -15.09 19.59
N GLN A 65 -18.61 -15.36 18.49
CA GLN A 65 -17.99 -15.73 17.22
C GLN A 65 -17.40 -14.50 16.52
N ARG A 66 -18.09 -13.36 16.61
CA ARG A 66 -17.60 -12.08 16.07
C ARG A 66 -16.33 -11.61 16.79
N ASP A 67 -16.26 -11.77 18.12
CA ASP A 67 -15.07 -11.43 18.90
C ASP A 67 -13.87 -12.33 18.56
N ALA A 68 -14.13 -13.64 18.38
CA ALA A 68 -13.11 -14.57 17.92
C ALA A 68 -12.63 -14.23 16.49
N ALA A 69 -13.55 -13.89 15.60
CA ALA A 69 -13.24 -13.45 14.24
C ALA A 69 -12.42 -12.14 14.24
N LEU A 70 -12.79 -11.16 15.07
CA LEU A 70 -12.06 -9.90 15.22
C LEU A 70 -10.63 -10.15 15.70
N THR A 71 -10.45 -11.04 16.67
CA THR A 71 -9.12 -11.41 17.17
C THR A 71 -8.27 -12.07 16.07
N SER A 72 -8.84 -13.01 15.32
CA SER A 72 -8.15 -13.67 14.21
C SER A 72 -7.79 -12.68 13.11
N TRP A 73 -8.75 -11.82 12.73
CA TRP A 73 -8.56 -10.80 11.70
C TRP A 73 -7.49 -9.79 12.08
N ASN A 74 -7.42 -9.39 13.35
CA ASN A 74 -6.36 -8.51 13.84
C ASN A 74 -4.98 -9.18 13.87
N ASN A 75 -4.90 -10.49 14.14
CA ASN A 75 -3.65 -11.22 13.99
C ASN A 75 -3.18 -11.23 12.52
N ASP A 76 -4.10 -11.41 11.57
CA ASP A 76 -3.78 -11.35 10.15
C ASP A 76 -3.36 -9.93 9.73
N ASN A 77 -4.08 -8.91 10.18
CA ASN A 77 -3.76 -7.51 9.90
C ASN A 77 -2.39 -7.10 10.45
N ALA A 78 -1.99 -7.58 11.62
CA ALA A 78 -0.68 -7.31 12.20
C ALA A 78 0.48 -7.88 11.35
N ASN A 79 0.21 -8.95 10.58
CA ASN A 79 1.19 -9.56 9.68
C ASN A 79 1.21 -8.91 8.28
N LEU A 80 0.08 -8.35 7.83
CA LEU A 80 -0.08 -7.82 6.47
C LEU A 80 0.15 -6.30 6.40
N LEU A 81 -0.23 -5.58 7.46
CA LEU A 81 -0.15 -4.13 7.55
C LEU A 81 0.76 -3.73 8.71
N PRO A 82 1.64 -2.73 8.54
CA PRO A 82 2.49 -2.27 9.62
C PRO A 82 1.65 -1.68 10.76
N GLN A 83 1.67 -2.34 11.92
CA GLN A 83 0.82 -1.99 13.08
C GLN A 83 -0.67 -1.97 12.70
N GLY A 84 -1.08 -2.92 11.85
CA GLY A 84 -2.47 -3.09 11.43
C GLY A 84 -3.36 -3.48 12.60
N GLN A 85 -4.37 -2.66 12.89
CA GLN A 85 -5.36 -2.92 13.93
C GLN A 85 -6.72 -2.47 13.43
N GLY A 86 -7.67 -3.39 13.42
CA GLY A 86 -9.05 -3.15 13.05
C GLY A 86 -9.99 -3.24 14.24
N ASP A 87 -11.16 -2.65 14.04
CA ASP A 87 -12.28 -2.63 14.97
C ASP A 87 -13.59 -2.54 14.20
N TYR A 88 -14.71 -2.81 14.86
CA TYR A 88 -16.04 -2.60 14.27
C TYR A 88 -17.04 -2.11 15.31
N ASN A 89 -17.95 -1.25 14.87
CA ASN A 89 -19.02 -0.71 15.71
C ASN A 89 -20.37 -0.92 15.02
N VAL A 90 -21.40 -1.25 15.79
CA VAL A 90 -22.79 -1.31 15.29
C VAL A 90 -23.35 0.11 15.29
N VAL A 91 -23.68 0.64 14.11
CA VAL A 91 -24.12 2.04 13.92
C VAL A 91 -25.64 2.15 13.77
N GLY A 92 -26.31 1.06 13.39
CA GLY A 92 -27.76 1.03 13.22
C GLY A 92 -28.34 -0.39 13.30
N ASP A 93 -29.64 -0.51 13.00
CA ASP A 93 -30.27 -1.82 12.87
C ASP A 93 -29.62 -2.57 11.70
N HIS A 94 -28.82 -3.58 12.05
CA HIS A 94 -28.11 -4.44 11.13
C HIS A 94 -27.03 -3.74 10.28
N GLN A 95 -26.48 -2.64 10.77
CA GLN A 95 -25.38 -1.92 10.12
C GLN A 95 -24.18 -1.83 11.03
N CYS A 96 -23.03 -2.26 10.52
CA CYS A 96 -21.74 -2.17 11.18
C CYS A 96 -20.79 -1.30 10.38
N GLU A 97 -20.08 -0.40 11.05
CA GLU A 97 -18.91 0.28 10.51
C GLU A 97 -17.68 -0.51 10.93
N ILE A 98 -16.96 -1.04 9.94
CA ILE A 98 -15.64 -1.66 10.14
C ILE A 98 -14.60 -0.59 9.87
N THR A 99 -13.62 -0.47 10.76
CA THR A 99 -12.48 0.44 10.58
C THR A 99 -11.18 -0.35 10.69
N LEU A 100 -10.24 -0.08 9.79
CA LEU A 100 -8.91 -0.67 9.80
C LEU A 100 -7.87 0.44 9.81
N ASN A 101 -7.02 0.45 10.84
CA ASN A 101 -5.96 1.41 11.03
C ASN A 101 -4.59 0.77 10.81
N TRP A 102 -3.65 1.53 10.23
CA TRP A 102 -2.25 1.12 10.14
C TRP A 102 -1.32 2.33 10.10
N ILE A 103 -0.02 2.11 10.37
CA ILE A 103 0.97 3.20 10.43
C ILE A 103 2.02 3.00 9.35
N PHE A 104 2.02 3.88 8.35
CA PHE A 104 3.08 3.92 7.35
C PHE A 104 3.43 5.35 6.97
N ARG A 105 4.56 5.85 7.53
CA ARG A 105 5.00 7.26 7.60
C ARG A 105 4.08 8.19 8.39
N LYS A 106 2.77 8.01 8.26
CA LYS A 106 1.71 8.63 9.04
C LYS A 106 0.66 7.58 9.37
N GLN A 107 -0.28 7.93 10.23
CA GLN A 107 -1.44 7.10 10.50
C GLN A 107 -2.40 7.12 9.31
N TRP A 108 -2.90 5.95 8.96
CA TRP A 108 -3.91 5.73 7.94
C TRP A 108 -5.06 4.93 8.53
N ALA A 109 -6.25 5.19 8.01
CA ALA A 109 -7.46 4.51 8.38
C ALA A 109 -8.30 4.34 7.10
N GLU A 110 -8.93 3.18 6.97
CA GLU A 110 -9.97 2.92 5.98
C GLU A 110 -11.17 2.34 6.70
N SER A 111 -12.36 2.76 6.28
CA SER A 111 -13.61 2.36 6.90
C SER A 111 -14.62 1.90 5.85
N MET A 112 -15.48 0.97 6.23
CA MET A 112 -16.55 0.48 5.38
C MET A 112 -17.80 0.22 6.21
N GLU A 113 -18.94 0.72 5.75
CA GLU A 113 -20.25 0.37 6.28
C GLU A 113 -20.75 -0.89 5.60
N VAL A 114 -21.14 -1.88 6.41
CA VAL A 114 -21.60 -3.18 5.95
C VAL A 114 -22.82 -3.64 6.73
N TYR A 115 -23.55 -4.58 6.15
CA TYR A 115 -24.66 -5.23 6.82
C TYR A 115 -24.13 -6.31 7.77
N CYS A 116 -24.57 -6.28 9.02
CA CYS A 116 -24.27 -7.23 10.09
C CYS A 116 -25.56 -7.51 10.90
#